data_AF-A0A4Z1DBL6-F1
#
_entry.id   AF-A0A4Z1DBL6-F1
#
_cell.length_a   1.000
_cell.length_b   1.000
_cell.length_c   1.000
_cell.angle_alpha   90.00
_cell.angle_beta   90.00
_cell.angle_gamma   90.00
#
_symmetry.space_group_name_H-M   'P 1'
#
loop_
_entity.id
_entity.type
_entity.pdbx_description
1 polymer ?
#
loop_
_entity_poly.entity_id
_entity_poly.type
_entity_poly.pdbx_seq_one_letter_code
_entity_poly.pdbx_strand_id
1 'polypeptide(L)'
;MRTHMADPDLDAEGIAAGLHLSRRTLFRLFEGAGESVMARLRSLRLERARLMLRTQPGAQISAIALETGFSSAVQFYRAFRTVTGMTPSEYREAGVAGGPT
;
A
#
# COMPACT_ATOMS: atom_id res chain seq x y z
N MET A 1 -8.03 2.56 9.81
CA MET A 1 -6.92 2.26 8.87
C MET A 1 -7.17 2.78 7.44
N ARG A 2 -8.22 2.35 6.73
CA ARG A 2 -8.44 2.76 5.32
C ARG A 2 -8.54 4.28 5.09
N THR A 3 -9.11 5.03 6.03
CA THR A 3 -9.26 6.50 5.91
C THR A 3 -7.94 7.28 5.98
N HIS A 4 -6.92 6.74 6.67
CA HIS A 4 -5.63 7.43 6.89
C HIS A 4 -4.46 6.77 6.16
N MET A 5 -4.69 5.73 5.35
CA MET A 5 -3.61 4.94 4.76
C MET A 5 -2.71 5.71 3.78
N ALA A 6 -3.18 6.85 3.26
CA ALA A 6 -2.41 7.75 2.40
C ALA A 6 -1.41 8.63 3.17
N ASP A 7 -1.53 8.70 4.49
CA ASP A 7 -0.57 9.41 5.34
C ASP A 7 0.74 8.60 5.42
N PRO A 8 1.87 9.13 4.92
CA PRO A 8 3.16 8.43 4.97
C PRO A 8 3.71 8.26 6.39
N ASP A 9 3.29 9.09 7.34
CA ASP A 9 3.71 9.04 8.74
C ASP A 9 2.81 8.14 9.60
N LEU A 10 1.76 7.55 9.00
CA LEU A 10 0.92 6.58 9.69
C LEU A 10 1.72 5.32 10.07
N ASP A 11 2.04 5.24 11.35
CA ASP A 11 2.76 4.14 11.97
C ASP A 11 1.86 3.29 12.89
N ALA A 12 2.44 2.32 13.59
CA ALA A 12 1.69 1.47 14.50
C ALA A 12 1.05 2.24 15.66
N GLU A 13 1.61 3.38 16.06
CA GLU A 13 1.09 4.23 17.12
C GLU A 13 -0.15 5.00 16.65
N GLY A 14 -0.09 5.64 15.49
CA GLY A 14 -1.24 6.31 14.88
C GLY A 14 -2.39 5.34 14.58
N ILE A 15 -2.08 4.10 14.16
CA ILE A 15 -3.10 3.05 13.96
C ILE A 15 -3.73 2.64 15.30
N ALA A 16 -2.92 2.44 16.35
CA ALA A 16 -3.41 2.06 17.66
C ALA A 16 -4.32 3.16 18.25
N ALA A 17 -3.87 4.41 18.18
CA ALA A 17 -4.63 5.57 18.64
C ALA A 17 -5.98 5.69 17.91
N GLY A 18 -5.99 5.55 16.59
CA GLY A 18 -7.22 5.59 15.78
C GLY A 18 -8.18 4.41 16.01
N LEU A 19 -7.73 3.35 16.67
CA LEU A 19 -8.56 2.21 17.08
C LEU A 19 -8.86 2.22 18.59
N HIS A 20 -8.43 3.26 19.33
CA HIS A 20 -8.50 3.34 20.79
C HIS A 20 -7.84 2.14 21.51
N LEU A 21 -6.74 1.64 20.94
CA LEU A 21 -5.96 0.52 21.48
C LEU A 21 -4.57 0.98 21.91
N SER A 22 -3.95 0.23 22.82
CA SER A 22 -2.51 0.33 23.05
C SER A 22 -1.74 -0.39 21.92
N ARG A 23 -0.50 0.03 21.63
CA ARG A 23 0.40 -0.69 20.70
C ARG A 23 0.56 -2.16 21.06
N ARG A 24 0.64 -2.48 22.36
CA ARG A 24 0.74 -3.86 22.86
C ARG A 24 -0.51 -4.68 22.54
N THR A 25 -1.70 -4.11 22.68
CA THR A 25 -2.96 -4.77 22.30
C THR A 25 -3.03 -4.95 20.79
N LEU A 26 -2.67 -3.91 20.03
CA LEU A 26 -2.63 -3.98 18.57
C LEU A 26 -1.70 -5.09 18.08
N PHE A 27 -0.47 -5.17 18.57
CA PHE A 27 0.44 -6.24 18.18
C PHE A 27 -0.07 -7.62 18.56
N ARG A 28 -0.65 -7.80 19.75
CA ARG A 28 -1.23 -9.10 20.16
C ARG A 28 -2.37 -9.56 19.25
N LEU A 29 -3.19 -8.63 18.76
CA LEU A 29 -4.26 -8.96 17.82
C LEU A 29 -3.71 -9.48 16.48
N PHE A 30 -2.53 -9.00 16.07
CA PHE A 30 -1.86 -9.40 14.84
C PHE A 30 -0.93 -10.61 15.02
N GLU A 31 -0.45 -10.90 16.25
CA GLU A 31 0.31 -12.12 16.56
C GLU A 31 -0.47 -13.40 16.18
N GLY A 32 -1.79 -13.43 16.35
CA GLY A 32 -2.64 -14.54 15.94
C GLY A 32 -2.98 -14.60 14.45
N ALA A 33 -2.70 -13.53 13.69
CA ALA A 33 -3.06 -13.39 12.28
C ALA A 33 -1.95 -13.80 11.31
N GLY A 34 -0.73 -14.07 11.81
CA GLY A 34 0.43 -14.45 10.99
C GLY A 34 1.05 -13.31 10.18
N GLU A 35 0.51 -12.09 10.25
CA GLU A 35 1.08 -10.88 9.64
C GLU A 35 1.10 -9.72 10.64
N SER A 36 2.02 -8.78 10.47
CA SER A 36 2.05 -7.56 11.31
C SER A 36 1.07 -6.50 10.80
N VAL A 37 0.60 -5.62 11.68
CA VAL A 37 -0.24 -4.48 11.31
C VAL A 37 0.39 -3.59 10.24
N MET A 38 1.72 -3.43 10.26
CA MET A 38 2.45 -2.68 9.25
C MET A 38 2.53 -3.42 7.92
N ALA A 39 2.64 -4.75 7.93
CA ALA A 39 2.53 -5.55 6.72
C ALA A 39 1.12 -5.40 6.11
N ARG A 40 0.08 -5.45 6.94
CA ARG A 40 -1.30 -5.25 6.49
C ARG A 40 -1.53 -3.85 5.91
N LEU A 41 -1.01 -2.80 6.55
CA LEU A 41 -1.07 -1.44 6.02
C LEU A 41 -0.39 -1.36 4.65
N ARG A 42 0.82 -1.91 4.50
CA ARG A 42 1.52 -1.95 3.21
C ARG A 42 0.70 -2.66 2.13
N SER A 43 0.07 -3.79 2.44
CA SER A 43 -0.81 -4.49 1.49
C SER A 43 -1.99 -3.63 1.05
N LEU A 44 -2.65 -2.93 1.96
CA LEU A 44 -3.75 -2.00 1.63
C LEU A 44 -3.28 -0.84 0.75
N ARG A 45 -2.10 -0.25 1.05
CA ARG A 45 -1.51 0.81 0.22
C ARG A 45 -1.23 0.31 -1.21
N LEU A 46 -0.70 -0.91 -1.35
CA LEU A 46 -0.45 -1.53 -2.65
C LEU A 46 -1.72 -1.89 -3.42
N GLU A 47 -2.77 -2.33 -2.75
CA GLU A 47 -4.09 -2.55 -3.37
C GLU A 47 -4.63 -1.26 -4.00
N ARG A 48 -4.53 -0.13 -3.28
CA ARG A 48 -4.90 1.18 -3.82
C ARG A 48 -4.00 1.58 -4.99
N ALA A 49 -2.69 1.38 -4.88
CA ALA A 49 -1.74 1.69 -5.95
C ALA A 49 -2.06 0.90 -7.23
N ARG A 50 -2.38 -0.40 -7.13
CA ARG A 50 -2.80 -1.24 -8.26
C ARG A 50 -4.05 -0.68 -8.95
N LEU A 51 -5.03 -0.20 -8.20
CA LEU A 51 -6.22 0.43 -8.76
C LEU A 51 -5.84 1.69 -9.55
N MET A 52 -5.06 2.60 -8.95
CA MET A 52 -4.61 3.83 -9.60
C MET A 52 -3.79 3.57 -10.86
N LEU A 53 -2.89 2.57 -10.82
CA LEU A 53 -2.09 2.20 -11.99
C LEU A 53 -2.95 1.74 -13.17
N ARG A 54 -4.11 1.11 -12.92
CA ARG A 54 -5.04 0.68 -13.97
C ARG A 54 -5.97 1.79 -14.44
N THR A 55 -6.43 2.66 -13.53
CA THR A 55 -7.44 3.68 -13.85
C THR A 55 -6.83 5.01 -14.28
N GLN A 56 -5.54 5.24 -14.04
CA GLN A 56 -4.84 6.49 -14.33
C GLN A 56 -3.55 6.23 -15.14
N PRO A 57 -3.64 5.85 -16.42
CA PRO A 57 -2.48 5.46 -17.23
C PRO A 57 -1.43 6.57 -17.38
N GLY A 58 -1.85 7.85 -17.35
CA GLY A 58 -0.97 9.02 -17.43
C GLY A 58 -0.36 9.49 -16.09
N ALA A 59 -0.78 8.92 -14.95
CA ALA A 59 -0.27 9.36 -13.65
C ALA A 59 1.20 8.94 -13.45
N GLN A 60 2.02 9.83 -12.90
CA GLN A 60 3.40 9.50 -12.56
C GLN A 60 3.45 8.46 -11.45
N ILE A 61 4.31 7.44 -11.60
CA ILE A 61 4.43 6.35 -10.61
C ILE A 61 4.90 6.89 -9.25
N SER A 62 5.78 7.89 -9.25
CA SER A 62 6.21 8.61 -8.05
C SER A 62 5.06 9.29 -7.33
N ALA A 63 4.13 9.92 -8.06
CA ALA A 63 2.94 10.53 -7.49
C ALA A 63 2.00 9.48 -6.87
N ILE A 64 1.77 8.35 -7.56
CA ILE A 64 0.99 7.23 -7.02
C ILE A 64 1.61 6.69 -5.73
N ALA A 65 2.95 6.59 -5.66
CA ALA A 65 3.63 6.16 -4.45
C ALA A 65 3.31 7.08 -3.26
N LEU A 66 3.42 8.40 -3.46
CA LEU A 66 3.13 9.39 -2.41
C LEU A 66 1.65 9.37 -2.01
N GLU A 67 0.73 9.36 -2.98
CA GLU A 67 -0.72 9.37 -2.73
C GLU A 67 -1.21 8.09 -2.02
N THR A 68 -0.47 7.00 -2.15
CA THR A 68 -0.76 5.75 -1.44
C THR A 68 -0.02 5.65 -0.11
N GLY A 69 0.67 6.70 0.34
CA GLY A 69 1.30 6.77 1.65
C GLY A 69 2.66 6.09 1.74
N PHE A 70 3.38 5.92 0.63
CA PHE A 70 4.81 5.57 0.68
C PHE A 70 5.66 6.82 0.79
N SER A 71 6.63 6.82 1.71
CA SER A 71 7.52 7.97 1.94
C SER A 71 8.50 8.21 0.78
N SER A 72 8.66 7.25 -0.14
CA SER A 72 9.45 7.43 -1.36
C SER A 72 9.06 6.44 -2.46
N ALA A 73 9.35 6.83 -3.71
CA ALA A 73 9.19 5.95 -4.87
C ALA A 73 10.04 4.67 -4.71
N VAL A 74 11.28 4.75 -4.23
CA VAL A 74 12.17 3.58 -4.09
C VAL A 74 11.56 2.52 -3.15
N GLN A 75 11.02 2.93 -2.01
CA GLN A 75 10.33 2.01 -1.09
C GLN A 75 9.09 1.40 -1.74
N PHE A 76 8.32 2.20 -2.46
CA PHE A 76 7.17 1.73 -3.21
C PHE A 76 7.54 0.68 -4.26
N TYR A 77 8.52 0.94 -5.13
CA TYR A 77 8.96 -0.01 -6.16
C TYR A 77 9.37 -1.36 -5.57
N ARG A 78 10.15 -1.35 -4.48
CA ARG A 78 10.55 -2.58 -3.79
C ARG A 78 9.35 -3.32 -3.23
N ALA A 79 8.49 -2.64 -2.46
CA ALA A 79 7.31 -3.25 -1.87
C ALA A 79 6.35 -3.79 -2.92
N PHE A 80 6.12 -3.04 -4.00
CA PHE A 80 5.24 -3.42 -5.09
C PHE A 80 5.76 -4.70 -5.77
N ARG A 81 7.04 -4.73 -6.17
CA ARG A 81 7.64 -5.91 -6.80
C ARG A 81 7.64 -7.13 -5.88
N THR A 82 7.93 -6.96 -4.60
CA THR A 82 7.89 -8.07 -3.62
C THR A 82 6.50 -8.72 -3.55
N VAL A 83 5.44 -7.92 -3.65
CA VAL A 83 4.06 -8.41 -3.50
C VAL A 83 3.41 -8.82 -4.82
N THR A 84 3.80 -8.21 -5.95
CA THR A 84 3.17 -8.45 -7.27
C THR A 84 4.03 -9.30 -8.20
N GLY A 85 5.32 -9.42 -7.93
CA GLY A 85 6.31 -10.00 -8.84
C GLY A 85 6.77 -9.06 -9.98
N MET A 86 6.10 -7.92 -10.17
CA MET A 86 6.31 -6.98 -11.28
C MET A 86 6.64 -5.58 -10.78
N THR A 87 7.31 -4.78 -11.58
CA THR A 87 7.41 -3.34 -11.33
C THR A 87 6.05 -2.66 -11.56
N PRO A 88 5.80 -1.49 -10.95
CA PRO A 88 4.61 -0.69 -11.20
C PRO A 88 4.39 -0.34 -12.69
N SER A 89 5.48 -0.12 -13.44
CA SER A 89 5.42 0.16 -14.88
C SER A 89 4.95 -1.07 -15.66
N GLU A 90 5.60 -2.22 -15.46
CA GLU A 90 5.22 -3.48 -16.11
C GLU A 90 3.77 -3.87 -15.77
N TYR A 91 3.35 -3.66 -14.52
CA TYR A 91 1.97 -3.92 -14.10
C TYR A 91 0.95 -3.03 -14.81
N ARG A 92 1.32 -1.77 -15.06
CA ARG A 92 0.48 -0.83 -15.82
C ARG A 92 0.35 -1.27 -17.27
N GLU A 93 1.47 -1.58 -17.91
CA GLU A 93 1.51 -2.03 -19.31
C GLU A 93 0.74 -3.33 -19.51
N ALA A 94 0.88 -4.29 -18.59
CA ALA A 94 0.13 -5.55 -18.63
C ALA A 94 -1.40 -5.34 -18.51
N GLY A 95 -1.84 -4.32 -17.76
CA GLY A 95 -3.25 -3.96 -17.65
C GLY A 95 -3.82 -3.32 -18.92
N VAL A 96 -2.98 -2.64 -19.71
CA VAL A 96 -3.37 -2.04 -21.00
C VAL A 96 -3.46 -3.10 -22.10
N ALA A 97 -2.63 -4.15 -22.04
CA ALA A 97 -2.65 -5.24 -23.02
C ALA A 97 -3.84 -6.23 -22.88
N GLY A 98 -4.64 -6.11 -21.80
CA GLY A 98 -5.75 -7.03 -21.49
C GLY A 98 -7.15 -6.41 -21.41
N GLY A 99 -7.35 -5.17 -21.86
CA GLY A 99 -8.67 -4.53 -21.91
C GLY A 99 -9.46 -4.98 -23.16
N PRO A 100 -10.71 -5.47 -23.05
CA PRO A 100 -11.50 -5.88 -24.20
C PRO A 100 -11.85 -4.66 -25.06
N THR A 101 -11.59 -4.78 -26.37
CA THR A 101 -12.27 -4.05 -27.43
C THR A 101 -13.78 -4.24 -27.37
#